data_AF-A0AAF0TSK0-F1
#
_entry.id   AF-A0AAF0TSK0-F1
#
_cell.length_a   1.000
_cell.length_b   1.000
_cell.length_c   1.000
_cell.angle_alpha   90.00
_cell.angle_beta   90.00
_cell.angle_gamma   90.00
#
_symmetry.space_group_name_H-M   'P 1'
#
loop_
_entity.id
_entity.type
_entity.pdbx_description
1 polymer ?
#
loop_
_entity_poly.entity_id
_entity_poly.type
_entity_poly.pdbx_seq_one_letter_code
_entity_poly.pdbx_strand_id
1 'polypeptide(L)'
;MVLKEQMERSMFYEMTLEQRWEQFFTCQNDKINVGNSVLVDVALDTEVVLIAGTNKATWDDKNIVEGVIWFRSYDKDGNEVMSLGLRREIVQRMKWEQERGGWKQQGRINQVEENRENSSGWRIFSCYVLVEKFVLRTMDISLVMTYDFKHIGKVKSIWE
;
A
#
# COMPACT_ATOMS: atom_id res chain seq x y z
N MET A 1 -6.05 -29.34 1.57
CA MET A 1 -5.44 -29.31 2.90
C MET A 1 -6.57 -29.13 3.91
N VAL A 2 -6.69 -30.01 4.90
CA VAL A 2 -7.82 -29.97 5.84
C VAL A 2 -7.54 -28.89 6.89
N LEU A 3 -8.57 -28.15 7.32
CA LEU A 3 -8.48 -27.07 8.33
C LEU A 3 -7.72 -27.52 9.60
N LYS A 4 -7.87 -28.79 9.95
CA LYS A 4 -7.18 -29.45 11.06
C LYS A 4 -5.65 -29.52 10.86
N GLU A 5 -5.16 -29.85 9.66
CA GLU A 5 -3.74 -29.88 9.35
C GLU A 5 -3.13 -28.47 9.35
N GLN A 6 -3.90 -27.46 8.92
CA GLN A 6 -3.49 -26.05 9.01
C GLN A 6 -3.35 -25.59 10.46
N MET A 7 -4.32 -25.93 11.31
CA MET A 7 -4.28 -25.60 12.74
C MET A 7 -3.17 -26.35 13.48
N GLU A 8 -2.91 -27.61 13.13
CA GLU A 8 -1.82 -28.41 13.73
C GLU A 8 -0.43 -27.89 13.31
N ARG A 9 -0.28 -27.32 12.11
CA ARG A 9 1.01 -26.80 11.59
C ARG A 9 1.24 -25.31 11.86
N SER A 10 0.20 -24.50 12.08
CA SER A 10 0.31 -23.04 12.13
C SER A 10 -0.74 -22.43 13.06
N MET A 11 -0.67 -22.77 14.35
CA MET A 11 -1.48 -22.10 15.39
C MET A 11 -1.15 -20.62 15.54
N PHE A 12 0.08 -20.22 15.19
CA PHE A 12 0.57 -18.87 15.31
C PHE A 12 0.93 -18.30 13.93
N TYR A 13 0.82 -16.99 13.81
CA TYR A 13 1.21 -16.23 12.64
C TYR A 13 2.09 -15.06 13.09
N GLU A 14 3.02 -14.67 12.24
CA GLU A 14 3.86 -13.49 12.45
C GLU A 14 3.29 -12.32 11.66
N MET A 15 3.17 -11.16 12.31
CA MET A 15 2.81 -9.90 11.67
C MET A 15 3.98 -8.91 11.82
N THR A 16 4.55 -8.48 10.70
CA THR A 16 5.59 -7.42 10.67
C THR A 16 5.03 -6.14 10.07
N LEU A 17 5.60 -4.99 10.45
CA LEU A 17 5.38 -3.71 9.79
C LEU A 17 6.68 -3.30 9.08
N GLU A 18 6.67 -3.28 7.76
CA GLU A 18 7.79 -2.95 6.90
C GLU A 18 7.60 -1.56 6.29
N GLN A 19 8.68 -0.81 6.07
CA GLN A 19 8.64 0.53 5.47
C GLN A 19 9.46 0.57 4.18
N ARG A 20 8.94 1.25 3.15
CA ARG A 20 9.67 1.50 1.90
C ARG A 20 9.25 2.82 1.25
N TRP A 21 10.10 3.34 0.39
CA TRP A 21 9.76 4.45 -0.52
C TRP A 21 9.36 3.86 -1.87
N GLU A 22 8.15 4.18 -2.34
CA GLU A 22 7.63 3.72 -3.63
C GLU A 22 7.49 4.90 -4.59
N GLN A 23 8.08 4.80 -5.78
CA GLN A 23 7.95 5.83 -6.80
C GLN A 23 6.50 5.87 -7.29
N PHE A 24 5.90 7.06 -7.33
CA PHE A 24 4.53 7.24 -7.83
C PHE A 24 4.44 8.24 -8.97
N PHE A 25 5.50 9.02 -9.21
CA PHE A 25 5.55 10.00 -10.29
C PHE A 25 6.98 10.10 -10.82
N THR A 26 7.11 10.29 -12.14
CA THR A 26 8.37 10.64 -12.78
C THR A 26 8.09 11.40 -14.07
N CYS A 27 8.93 12.37 -14.41
CA CYS A 27 8.92 13.04 -15.69
C CYS A 27 10.35 13.35 -16.15
N GLN A 28 10.52 13.51 -17.46
CA GLN A 28 11.79 13.89 -18.05
C GLN A 28 11.69 15.30 -18.62
N ASN A 29 12.79 16.03 -18.56
CA ASN A 29 12.91 17.32 -19.20
C ASN A 29 13.39 17.14 -20.63
N ASP A 30 12.46 17.18 -21.58
CA ASP A 30 12.81 17.40 -22.97
C ASP A 30 13.29 18.85 -23.07
N LYS A 31 14.58 19.06 -23.35
CA LYS A 31 15.37 20.32 -23.33
C LYS A 31 14.74 21.61 -23.93
N ILE A 32 13.51 21.51 -24.45
CA ILE A 32 12.63 22.55 -24.95
C ILE A 32 11.88 23.25 -23.79
N ASN A 33 11.62 22.57 -22.66
CA ASN A 33 10.93 23.16 -21.52
C ASN A 33 11.88 24.05 -20.70
N VAL A 34 11.67 25.37 -20.80
CA VAL A 34 12.40 26.42 -20.07
C VAL A 34 11.98 26.50 -18.58
N GLY A 35 11.08 25.61 -18.14
CA GLY A 35 10.51 25.62 -16.80
C GLY A 35 11.38 24.89 -15.77
N ASN A 36 11.63 25.55 -14.64
CA ASN A 36 12.27 24.96 -13.46
C ASN A 36 11.26 24.36 -12.48
N SER A 37 9.99 24.22 -12.87
CA SER A 37 8.93 23.69 -12.01
C SER A 37 8.18 22.54 -12.66
N VAL A 38 7.71 21.61 -11.81
CA VAL A 38 6.92 20.44 -12.19
C VAL A 38 5.64 20.41 -11.35
N LEU A 39 4.48 20.32 -12.02
CA LEU A 39 3.21 20.04 -11.37
C LEU A 39 3.05 18.52 -11.19
N VAL A 40 2.91 18.09 -9.95
CA VAL A 40 2.62 16.70 -9.58
C VAL A 40 1.16 16.63 -9.15
N ASP A 41 0.34 15.92 -9.94
CA ASP A 41 -1.09 15.82 -9.69
C ASP A 41 -1.59 14.37 -9.86
N VAL A 42 -1.43 13.54 -8.82
CA VAL A 42 -1.62 12.08 -8.86
C VAL A 42 -2.58 11.61 -7.78
N ALA A 43 -3.61 10.84 -8.17
CA ALA A 43 -4.45 10.10 -7.23
C ALA A 43 -3.82 8.75 -6.91
N LEU A 44 -3.80 8.35 -5.63
CA LEU A 44 -3.22 7.08 -5.20
C LEU A 44 -4.25 6.23 -4.46
N ASP A 45 -4.29 4.95 -4.79
CA ASP A 45 -4.84 3.91 -3.91
C ASP A 45 -3.98 3.88 -2.64
N THR A 46 -4.42 4.58 -1.59
CA THR A 46 -3.65 4.68 -0.35
C THR A 46 -3.74 3.44 0.52
N GLU A 47 -4.64 2.52 0.16
CA GLU A 47 -4.96 1.29 0.86
C GLU A 47 -4.98 0.14 -0.13
N VAL A 48 -4.06 -0.82 0.00
CA VAL A 48 -3.99 -1.98 -0.90
C VAL A 48 -3.79 -3.25 -0.12
N VAL A 49 -4.65 -4.24 -0.35
CA VAL A 49 -4.55 -5.57 0.25
C VAL A 49 -4.24 -6.59 -0.83
N LEU A 50 -3.28 -7.48 -0.59
CA LEU A 50 -2.99 -8.63 -1.45
C LEU A 50 -3.04 -9.92 -0.62
N ILE A 51 -3.87 -10.89 -1.04
CA ILE A 51 -3.89 -12.24 -0.48
C ILE A 51 -2.86 -13.09 -1.23
N ALA A 52 -2.01 -13.82 -0.48
CA ALA A 52 -0.87 -14.57 -0.99
C ALA A 52 0.10 -13.73 -1.85
N GLY A 53 0.12 -12.41 -1.65
CA GLY A 53 0.99 -11.47 -2.36
C GLY A 53 0.60 -11.14 -3.80
N THR A 54 -0.47 -11.74 -4.33
CA THR A 54 -0.85 -11.58 -5.76
C THR A 54 -2.30 -11.19 -5.97
N ASN A 55 -3.22 -11.63 -5.11
CA ASN A 55 -4.65 -11.44 -5.33
C ASN A 55 -5.13 -10.16 -4.64
N LYS A 56 -5.37 -9.09 -5.42
CA LYS A 56 -5.92 -7.84 -4.88
C LYS A 56 -7.27 -8.12 -4.25
N ALA A 57 -7.39 -7.79 -2.97
CA ALA A 57 -8.59 -8.04 -2.18
C ALA A 57 -9.20 -6.74 -1.69
N THR A 58 -10.51 -6.76 -1.48
CA THR A 58 -11.26 -5.67 -0.88
C THR A 58 -12.02 -6.17 0.35
N TRP A 59 -12.39 -5.23 1.21
CA TRP A 59 -13.27 -5.47 2.35
C TRP A 59 -14.03 -4.18 2.66
N ASP A 60 -15.14 -4.30 3.37
CA ASP A 60 -15.90 -3.18 3.92
C ASP A 60 -16.56 -3.59 5.25
N ASP A 61 -17.14 -2.63 5.97
CA ASP A 61 -17.80 -2.88 7.25
C ASP A 61 -19.04 -3.78 7.14
N LYS A 62 -19.60 -3.97 5.93
CA LYS A 62 -20.73 -4.88 5.69
C LYS A 62 -20.28 -6.33 5.61
N ASN A 63 -18.97 -6.58 5.48
CA ASN A 63 -18.37 -7.90 5.41
C ASN A 63 -17.96 -8.48 6.77
N ILE A 64 -18.51 -7.96 7.87
CA ILE A 64 -18.27 -8.46 9.22
C ILE A 64 -19.27 -9.57 9.56
N VAL A 65 -18.76 -10.80 9.71
CA VAL A 65 -19.55 -11.95 10.15
C VAL A 65 -18.90 -12.50 11.42
N GLU A 66 -19.66 -12.56 12.53
CA GLU A 66 -19.17 -13.08 13.82
C GLU A 66 -17.88 -12.42 14.34
N GLY A 67 -17.68 -11.13 14.03
CA GLY A 67 -16.48 -10.38 14.41
C GLY A 67 -15.24 -10.69 13.55
N VAL A 68 -15.41 -11.37 12.42
CA VAL A 68 -14.37 -11.59 11.40
C VAL A 68 -14.61 -10.63 10.24
N ILE A 69 -13.57 -9.89 9.85
CA ILE A 69 -13.51 -9.13 8.60
C ILE A 69 -13.02 -10.07 7.51
N TRP A 70 -13.80 -10.19 6.44
CA TRP A 70 -13.45 -10.99 5.27
C TRP A 70 -12.89 -10.11 4.17
N PHE A 71 -11.64 -10.39 3.81
CA PHE A 71 -10.99 -9.86 2.62
C PHE A 71 -11.26 -10.81 1.47
N ARG A 72 -11.75 -10.29 0.34
CA ARG A 72 -12.12 -11.11 -0.82
C ARG A 72 -11.46 -10.58 -2.08
N SER A 73 -10.89 -11.47 -2.87
CA SER A 73 -10.38 -11.18 -4.21
C SER A 73 -11.30 -11.79 -5.26
N TYR A 74 -11.50 -11.07 -6.35
CA TYR A 74 -12.37 -11.48 -7.45
C TYR A 74 -11.57 -11.57 -8.75
N ASP A 75 -11.97 -12.47 -9.64
CA ASP A 75 -11.45 -12.53 -11.01
C ASP A 75 -12.10 -11.43 -11.88
N LYS A 76 -11.75 -11.42 -13.17
CA LYS A 76 -12.28 -10.44 -14.13
C LYS A 76 -13.77 -10.61 -14.40
N ASP A 77 -14.31 -11.80 -14.15
CA ASP A 77 -15.71 -12.16 -14.35
C ASP A 77 -16.55 -11.91 -13.08
N GLY A 78 -15.92 -11.47 -11.99
CA GLY A 78 -16.56 -11.17 -10.72
C GLY A 78 -16.76 -12.38 -9.80
N ASN A 79 -16.14 -13.53 -10.10
CA ASN A 79 -16.19 -14.69 -9.23
C ASN A 79 -15.15 -14.57 -8.11
N GLU A 80 -15.52 -14.98 -6.90
CA GLU A 80 -14.58 -15.01 -5.78
C GLU A 80 -13.47 -16.04 -6.05
N VAL A 81 -12.22 -15.59 -6.01
CA VAL A 81 -11.02 -16.43 -6.23
C VAL A 81 -10.43 -16.89 -4.92
N MET A 82 -10.33 -15.98 -3.95
CA MET A 82 -9.78 -16.24 -2.63
C MET A 82 -10.45 -15.34 -1.60
N SER A 83 -10.52 -15.84 -0.37
CA SER A 83 -10.92 -15.07 0.79
C SER A 83 -10.03 -15.37 1.99
N LEU A 84 -9.84 -14.34 2.82
CA LEU A 84 -9.07 -14.42 4.05
C LEU A 84 -9.87 -13.73 5.16
N GLY A 85 -10.13 -14.45 6.24
CA GLY A 85 -10.79 -13.92 7.43
C GLY A 85 -9.77 -13.51 8.48
N LEU A 86 -9.85 -12.28 8.98
CA LEU A 86 -9.11 -11.84 10.17
C LEU A 86 -10.08 -11.35 11.24
N ARG A 87 -9.73 -11.62 12.50
CA ARG A 87 -10.45 -11.05 13.65
C ARG A 87 -10.45 -9.52 13.55
N ARG A 88 -11.62 -8.91 13.74
CA ARG A 88 -11.82 -7.46 13.63
C ARG A 88 -10.83 -6.67 14.47
N GLU A 89 -10.51 -7.17 15.65
CA GLU A 89 -9.59 -6.54 16.59
C GLU A 89 -8.18 -6.38 15.99
N ILE A 90 -7.72 -7.34 15.17
CA ILE A 90 -6.43 -7.30 14.48
C ILE A 90 -6.45 -6.21 13.39
N VAL A 91 -7.51 -6.19 12.57
CA VAL A 91 -7.65 -5.21 11.48
C VAL A 91 -7.77 -3.78 12.01
N GLN A 92 -8.57 -3.60 13.07
CA GLN A 92 -8.70 -2.30 13.75
C GLN A 92 -7.37 -1.85 14.34
N ARG A 93 -6.57 -2.76 14.91
CA ARG A 93 -5.25 -2.42 15.42
C ARG A 93 -4.31 -1.97 14.30
N MET A 94 -4.29 -2.68 13.17
CA MET A 94 -3.49 -2.27 11.99
C MET A 94 -3.88 -0.87 11.51
N LYS A 95 -5.18 -0.61 11.36
CA LYS A 95 -5.71 0.71 10.96
C LYS A 95 -5.32 1.82 11.94
N TRP A 96 -5.52 1.58 13.22
CA TRP A 96 -5.20 2.57 14.26
C TRP A 96 -3.72 2.95 14.28
N GLU A 97 -2.82 1.97 14.10
CA GLU A 97 -1.38 2.22 13.99
C GLU A 97 -1.02 3.14 12.81
N GLN A 98 -1.75 3.02 11.70
CA GLN A 98 -1.51 3.82 10.50
C GLN A 98 -2.10 5.23 10.65
N GLU A 99 -3.32 5.33 11.15
CA GLU A 99 -4.03 6.59 11.37
C GLU A 99 -3.28 7.49 12.37
N ARG A 100 -2.81 6.93 13.49
CA ARG A 100 -1.99 7.69 14.44
C ARG A 100 -0.66 8.14 13.83
N GLY A 101 -0.16 7.42 12.83
CA GLY A 101 1.02 7.75 12.04
C GLY A 101 0.78 8.79 10.94
N GLY A 102 -0.45 9.32 10.82
CA GLY A 102 -0.85 10.34 9.87
C GLY A 102 -1.38 9.82 8.53
N TRP A 103 -1.63 8.51 8.40
CA TRP A 103 -2.22 7.94 7.19
C TRP A 103 -3.68 8.39 7.00
N LYS A 104 -4.12 8.48 5.74
CA LYS A 104 -5.50 8.86 5.35
C LYS A 104 -5.97 7.94 4.21
N GLN A 105 -7.23 7.50 4.28
CA GLN A 105 -7.82 6.50 3.37
C GLN A 105 -7.93 6.91 1.90
N GLN A 106 -8.04 8.20 1.63
CA GLN A 106 -8.09 8.71 0.26
C GLN A 106 -7.16 9.89 0.15
N GLY A 107 -6.50 9.98 -1.01
CA GLY A 107 -5.43 10.93 -1.19
C GLY A 107 -5.16 11.25 -2.64
N ARG A 108 -5.10 12.54 -2.91
CA ARG A 108 -4.49 13.10 -4.12
C ARG A 108 -3.29 13.92 -3.68
N ILE A 109 -2.17 13.70 -4.34
CA ILE A 109 -0.99 14.56 -4.19
C ILE A 109 -1.10 15.60 -5.29
N ASN A 110 -1.27 16.85 -4.90
CA ASN A 110 -1.29 18.01 -5.79
C ASN A 110 -0.28 19.03 -5.25
N GLN A 111 0.90 19.10 -5.87
CA GLN A 111 1.98 19.98 -5.47
C GLN A 111 2.78 20.48 -6.67
N VAL A 112 3.39 21.66 -6.53
CA VAL A 112 4.34 22.21 -7.49
C VAL A 112 5.72 22.13 -6.88
N GLU A 113 6.64 21.51 -7.60
CA GLU A 113 8.02 21.28 -7.18
C GLU A 113 8.94 22.13 -8.04
N GLU A 114 9.83 22.89 -7.40
CA GLU A 114 10.76 23.80 -8.08
C GLU A 114 12.20 23.31 -7.90
N ASN A 115 12.95 23.22 -9.00
CA ASN A 115 14.37 22.95 -8.95
C ASN A 115 15.13 24.22 -8.55
N ARG A 116 15.63 24.25 -7.30
CA ARG A 116 16.35 25.38 -6.71
C ARG A 116 17.87 25.27 -6.78
N GLU A 117 18.40 24.08 -7.09
CA GLU A 117 19.82 23.76 -6.89
C GLU A 117 20.62 23.70 -8.20
N ASN A 118 20.01 23.37 -9.34
CA ASN A 118 20.74 23.19 -10.59
C ASN A 118 20.59 24.36 -11.58
N SER A 119 21.64 25.16 -11.72
CA SER A 119 21.77 26.13 -12.83
C SER A 119 22.04 25.47 -14.19
N SER A 120 22.43 24.18 -14.21
CA SER A 120 22.70 23.39 -15.42
C SER A 120 21.47 22.69 -16.01
N GLY A 121 20.28 22.90 -15.45
CA GLY A 121 19.06 22.18 -15.79
C GLY A 121 18.95 20.81 -15.11
N TRP A 122 17.75 20.22 -15.15
CA TRP A 122 17.46 18.85 -14.74
C TRP A 122 17.06 18.01 -15.96
N ARG A 123 17.29 16.71 -15.90
CA ARG A 123 16.91 15.71 -16.90
C ARG A 123 15.74 14.84 -16.44
N ILE A 124 15.73 14.41 -15.17
CA ILE A 124 14.70 13.55 -14.61
C ILE A 124 14.25 14.12 -13.27
N PHE A 125 12.95 14.13 -13.06
CA PHE A 125 12.34 14.43 -11.78
C PHE A 125 11.46 13.26 -11.36
N SER A 126 11.60 12.81 -10.11
CA SER A 126 10.85 11.67 -9.58
C SER A 126 10.34 11.94 -8.17
N CYS A 127 9.12 11.48 -7.88
CA CYS A 127 8.53 11.53 -6.54
C CYS A 127 8.26 10.14 -5.98
N TYR A 128 8.46 10.01 -4.68
CA TYR A 128 8.30 8.81 -3.90
C TYR A 128 7.38 9.05 -2.71
N VAL A 129 6.55 8.07 -2.38
CA VAL A 129 5.67 8.09 -1.20
C VAL A 129 6.14 7.04 -0.20
N LEU A 130 6.08 7.34 1.10
CA LEU A 130 6.30 6.34 2.13
C LEU A 130 5.14 5.34 2.11
N VAL A 131 5.47 4.06 1.97
CA VAL A 131 4.55 2.94 2.12
C VAL A 131 4.92 2.18 3.38
N GLU A 132 3.95 2.04 4.28
CA GLU A 132 4.03 1.11 5.40
C GLU A 132 3.21 -0.13 5.06
N LYS A 133 3.81 -1.31 5.20
CA LYS A 133 3.26 -2.59 4.77
C LYS A 133 3.19 -3.52 5.97
N PHE A 134 1.98 -3.90 6.36
CA PHE A 134 1.83 -5.06 7.23
C PHE A 134 2.03 -6.33 6.40
N VAL A 135 2.81 -7.27 6.91
CA VAL A 135 3.03 -8.56 6.28
C VAL A 135 2.70 -9.67 7.27
N LEU A 136 1.70 -10.47 6.90
CA LEU A 136 1.25 -11.61 7.67
C LEU A 136 1.86 -12.90 7.08
N ARG A 137 2.59 -13.65 7.91
CA ARG A 137 3.19 -14.93 7.54
C ARG A 137 2.77 -16.04 8.49
N THR A 138 2.66 -17.26 7.97
CA THR A 138 2.61 -18.48 8.78
C THR A 138 3.96 -18.72 9.47
N MET A 139 4.01 -19.62 10.45
CA MET A 139 5.28 -20.00 11.10
C MET A 139 6.28 -20.66 10.15
N ASP A 140 5.82 -21.25 9.04
CA ASP A 140 6.69 -21.76 7.98
C ASP A 140 7.12 -20.67 6.97
N ILE A 141 6.95 -19.39 7.33
CA ILE A 141 7.40 -18.20 6.58
C ILE A 141 6.58 -17.95 5.30
N SER A 142 5.56 -18.78 5.03
CA SER A 142 4.67 -18.58 3.88
C SER A 142 3.88 -17.28 4.00
N LEU A 143 3.85 -16.49 2.92
CA LEU A 143 3.11 -15.24 2.86
C LEU A 143 1.60 -15.49 2.79
N VAL A 144 0.86 -14.90 3.72
CA VAL A 144 -0.60 -14.99 3.81
C VAL A 144 -1.25 -13.75 3.21
N MET A 145 -0.78 -12.58 3.63
CA MET A 145 -1.34 -11.28 3.22
C MET A 145 -0.30 -10.18 3.31
N THR A 146 -0.39 -9.21 2.41
CA THR A 146 0.18 -7.87 2.63
C THR A 146 -0.92 -6.83 2.68
N TYR A 147 -0.73 -5.82 3.52
CA TYR A 147 -1.64 -4.69 3.66
C TYR A 147 -0.84 -3.38 3.65
N ASP A 148 -0.88 -2.70 2.51
CA ASP A 148 -0.07 -1.53 2.19
C ASP A 148 -0.86 -0.25 2.46
N PHE A 149 -0.19 0.69 3.12
CA PHE A 149 -0.69 2.01 3.49
C PHE A 149 0.24 3.07 2.90
N LYS A 150 -0.21 3.81 1.88
CA LYS A 150 0.57 4.90 1.27
C LYS A 150 0.31 6.21 2.01
N HIS A 151 1.34 6.77 2.62
CA HIS A 151 1.28 8.00 3.41
C HIS A 151 1.44 9.22 2.51
N ILE A 152 0.35 9.70 1.91
CA ILE A 152 0.36 10.84 0.96
C ILE A 152 0.95 12.14 1.53
N GLY A 153 1.03 12.29 2.85
CA GLY A 153 1.69 13.43 3.52
C GLY A 153 3.19 13.25 3.74
N LYS A 154 3.76 12.09 3.37
CA LYS A 154 5.18 11.74 3.50
C LYS A 154 5.74 11.43 2.11
N VAL A 155 6.11 12.49 1.40
CA VAL A 155 6.61 12.45 0.02
C VAL A 155 8.07 12.91 -0.02
N LYS A 156 8.85 12.32 -0.92
CA LYS A 156 10.21 12.76 -1.28
C LYS A 156 10.29 13.02 -2.77
N SER A 157 11.10 13.99 -3.15
CA SER A 157 11.34 14.38 -4.52
C SER A 157 12.84 14.34 -4.82
N ILE A 158 13.22 13.88 -6.01
CA ILE A 158 14.61 13.78 -6.47
C ILE A 158 14.69 14.44 -7.84
N TRP A 159 15.68 15.32 -8.01
CA TRP A 159 16.05 15.97 -9.27
C TRP A 159 17.41 15.40 -9.72
N GLU A 160 17.47 14.90 -10.96
CA GLU A 160 18.68 14.40 -11.62
C GLU A 160 18.93 15.15 -12.94
#